data_AF-A0A527GHY2-F1
#
_entry.id   AF-A0A527GHY2-F1
#
_cell.length_a   1.000
_cell.length_b   1.000
_cell.length_c   1.000
_cell.angle_alpha   90.00
_cell.angle_beta   90.00
_cell.angle_gamma   90.00
#
_symmetry.space_group_name_H-M   'P 1'
#
loop_
_entity.id
_entity.type
_entity.pdbx_description
1 polymer ?
#
loop_
_entity_poly.entity_id
_entity_poly.type
_entity_poly.pdbx_seq_one_letter_code
_entity_poly.pdbx_strand_id
1 'polypeptide(L)'
;VNLIFFPQHFLGLAGMPRRTIDYPDAFAGWNYVSSIGSYISAIGVLIFLYGVFEAFQKKRIAGANPWGEGATTLEWQLPSPPPFH
;
A
#
# COMPACT_ATOMS: atom_id res chain seq x y z
N VAL A 1 -6.03 0.16 4.01
CA VAL A 1 -6.80 0.82 2.92
C VAL A 1 -8.32 0.69 3.11
N ASN A 2 -8.92 -0.50 3.05
CA ASN A 2 -10.39 -0.64 3.16
C ASN A 2 -10.98 -0.05 4.46
N LEU A 3 -10.34 -0.32 5.61
CA LEU A 3 -10.77 0.26 6.89
C LEU A 3 -10.67 1.79 6.95
N ILE A 4 -9.82 2.42 6.13
CA ILE A 4 -9.74 3.89 6.05
C ILE A 4 -10.93 4.42 5.27
N PHE A 5 -11.12 3.94 4.04
CA PHE A 5 -11.96 4.59 3.04
C PHE A 5 -13.39 4.06 3.01
N PHE A 6 -13.64 2.82 3.43
CA PHE A 6 -15.01 2.30 3.44
C PHE A 6 -15.91 3.06 4.43
N PRO A 7 -15.50 3.36 5.69
CA PRO A 7 -16.29 4.18 6.61
C PRO A 7 -16.64 5.58 6.08
N GLN A 8 -15.83 6.13 5.17
CA GLN A 8 -16.09 7.46 4.59
C GLN A 8 -17.36 7.48 3.74
N HIS A 9 -17.82 6.33 3.23
CA HIS A 9 -19.11 6.23 2.53
C HIS A 9 -20.26 6.49 3.50
N PHE A 10 -20.21 5.94 4.71
CA PHE A 10 -21.22 6.18 5.74
C PHE A 10 -21.22 7.63 6.22
N LEU A 11 -20.04 8.23 6.40
CA LEU A 11 -19.89 9.64 6.75
C LEU A 11 -20.45 10.56 5.65
N GLY A 12 -20.19 10.24 4.38
CA GLY A 12 -20.73 10.97 3.24
C GLY A 12 -22.25 10.89 3.15
N LEU A 13 -22.82 9.70 3.37
CA LEU A 13 -24.29 9.50 3.44
C LEU A 13 -24.91 10.26 4.61
N ALA A 14 -24.21 10.40 5.74
CA ALA A 14 -24.64 11.17 6.89
C ALA A 14 -24.42 12.70 6.73
N GLY A 15 -23.93 13.14 5.58
CA GLY A 15 -23.79 14.56 5.25
C GLY A 15 -22.52 15.24 5.78
N MET A 16 -21.49 14.48 6.16
CA MET A 16 -20.23 15.07 6.65
C MET A 16 -19.55 15.92 5.55
N PRO A 17 -19.32 17.24 5.78
CA PRO A 17 -18.67 18.10 4.81
C PRO A 17 -17.16 17.82 4.71
N ARG A 18 -16.61 18.01 3.52
CA ARG A 18 -15.17 17.85 3.26
C ARG A 18 -14.39 19.04 3.81
N ARG A 19 -13.10 18.80 4.14
CA ARG A 19 -12.12 19.83 4.55
C ARG A 19 -12.49 20.54 5.87
N THR A 20 -13.17 19.84 6.76
CA THR A 20 -13.52 20.34 8.10
C THR A 20 -12.47 19.87 9.10
N ILE A 21 -12.01 20.77 9.98
CA ILE A 21 -11.01 20.45 11.01
C ILE A 21 -11.60 19.65 12.18
N ASP A 22 -12.88 19.88 12.49
CA ASP A 22 -13.62 19.25 13.58
C ASP A 22 -15.02 18.82 13.12
N TYR A 23 -15.68 17.95 13.87
CA TYR A 23 -16.96 17.37 13.49
C TYR A 23 -17.90 17.11 14.68
N PRO A 24 -19.23 17.13 14.48
CA PRO A 24 -20.18 16.72 15.50
C PRO A 24 -19.96 15.28 16.00
N ASP A 25 -20.30 15.03 17.27
CA ASP A 25 -20.12 13.72 17.92
C ASP A 25 -20.81 12.55 17.18
N ALA A 26 -21.89 12.85 16.44
CA ALA A 26 -22.57 11.87 15.57
C ALA A 26 -21.65 11.24 14.51
N PHE A 27 -20.55 11.89 14.13
CA PHE A 27 -19.56 11.37 13.17
C PHE A 27 -18.37 10.67 13.85
N ALA A 28 -18.26 10.68 15.18
CA ALA A 28 -17.09 10.19 15.90
C ALA A 28 -16.81 8.71 15.66
N GLY A 29 -17.84 7.86 15.67
CA GLY A 29 -17.68 6.40 15.50
C GLY A 29 -16.98 6.01 14.20
N TRP A 30 -17.47 6.50 13.06
CA TRP A 30 -16.87 6.16 11.76
C TRP A 30 -15.53 6.85 11.51
N ASN A 31 -15.32 8.06 12.04
CA ASN A 31 -14.00 8.70 12.02
C ASN A 31 -12.97 7.93 12.85
N TYR A 32 -13.37 7.37 14.00
CA TYR A 32 -12.52 6.53 14.84
C TYR A 32 -12.08 5.26 14.10
N VAL A 33 -13.01 4.54 13.46
CA VAL A 33 -12.68 3.35 12.66
C VAL A 33 -11.72 3.70 11.51
N SER A 34 -11.99 4.81 10.79
CA SER A 34 -11.12 5.30 9.72
C SER A 34 -9.70 5.61 10.24
N SER A 35 -9.59 6.21 11.43
CA SER A 35 -8.32 6.53 12.09
C SER A 35 -7.53 5.28 12.48
N ILE A 36 -8.19 4.24 13.02
CA ILE A 36 -7.56 2.93 13.25
C ILE A 36 -7.01 2.38 11.93
N GLY A 37 -7.80 2.43 10.86
CA GLY A 37 -7.35 2.01 9.53
C GLY A 37 -6.10 2.76 9.05
N SER A 38 -5.98 4.04 9.40
CA SER A 38 -4.82 4.88 9.09
C SER A 38 -3.58 4.41 9.82
N TYR A 39 -3.66 4.18 11.13
CA TYR A 39 -2.54 3.64 11.92
C TYR A 39 -2.07 2.28 11.41
N ILE A 40 -2.99 1.37 11.08
CA ILE A 40 -2.64 0.07 10.49
C ILE A 40 -1.93 0.25 9.14
N SER A 41 -2.40 1.17 8.30
CA SER A 41 -1.78 1.42 7.00
C SER A 41 -0.41 2.07 7.12
N ALA A 42 -0.21 2.95 8.11
CA ALA A 42 1.10 3.52 8.42
C ALA A 42 2.10 2.44 8.84
N ILE A 43 1.69 1.48 9.69
CA ILE A 43 2.51 0.30 10.02
C ILE A 43 2.81 -0.52 8.75
N GLY A 44 1.82 -0.71 7.87
CA GLY A 44 2.02 -1.38 6.57
C GLY A 44 3.09 -0.70 5.70
N VAL A 45 3.12 0.64 5.68
CA VAL A 45 4.18 1.39 4.99
C VAL A 45 5.55 1.15 5.63
N LEU A 46 5.65 1.11 6.96
CA LEU A 46 6.91 0.79 7.64
C LEU A 46 7.41 -0.61 7.30
N ILE A 47 6.51 -1.61 7.25
CA ILE A 47 6.83 -2.98 6.83
C ILE A 47 7.33 -2.99 5.38
N PHE A 48 6.67 -2.25 4.49
CA PHE A 48 7.10 -2.12 3.09
C PHE A 48 8.50 -1.50 2.97
N LEU A 49 8.76 -0.39 3.67
CA LEU A 49 10.07 0.27 3.67
C LEU A 49 11.16 -0.65 4.23
N TYR A 50 10.85 -1.40 5.29
CA TYR A 50 11.76 -2.41 5.81
C TYR A 50 12.04 -3.52 4.79
N GLY A 51 11.01 -4.01 4.09
CA GLY A 51 11.18 -5.01 3.02
C GLY A 51 12.07 -4.53 1.88
N VAL A 52 11.90 -3.27 1.45
CA VAL A 52 12.77 -2.63 0.45
C VAL A 52 14.21 -2.55 0.96
N PHE A 53 14.40 -2.07 2.19
CA PHE A 53 15.71 -1.99 2.82
C PHE A 53 16.40 -3.36 2.93
N GLU A 54 15.67 -4.39 3.37
CA GLU A 54 16.19 -5.76 3.46
C GLU A 54 16.62 -6.30 2.10
N ALA A 55 15.83 -6.05 1.05
CA ALA A 55 16.13 -6.51 -0.30
C ALA A 55 17.46 -5.91 -0.82
N PHE A 56 17.67 -4.61 -0.58
CA PHE A 56 18.93 -3.94 -0.95
C PHE A 56 20.12 -4.40 -0.10
N GLN A 57 19.91 -4.73 1.17
CA GLN A 57 20.97 -5.22 2.05
C GLN A 57 21.40 -6.65 1.71
N LYS A 58 20.45 -7.57 1.51
CA LYS A 58 20.75 -8.99 1.32
C LYS A 58 21.29 -9.33 -0.07
N LYS A 59 21.06 -8.47 -1.06
CA LYS A 59 21.56 -8.64 -2.44
C LYS A 59 21.38 -10.05 -3.00
N ARG A 60 20.22 -10.66 -2.73
CA ARG A 60 19.91 -12.00 -3.26
C ARG A 60 19.89 -11.93 -4.78
N ILE A 61 20.66 -12.79 -5.44
CA ILE A 61 20.73 -12.83 -6.91
C ILE A 61 19.38 -13.29 -7.45
N ALA A 62 18.78 -12.49 -8.31
CA ALA A 62 17.58 -12.86 -9.06
C ALA A 62 17.98 -13.61 -10.35
N GLY A 63 17.21 -14.65 -10.71
CA GLY A 63 17.35 -15.28 -12.02
C GLY A 63 16.89 -14.35 -13.16
N ALA A 64 17.15 -14.73 -14.41
CA ALA A 64 16.67 -14.00 -15.59
C ALA A 64 15.13 -13.87 -15.59
N ASN A 65 14.45 -15.00 -15.35
CA ASN A 65 13.00 -15.06 -15.20
C ASN A 65 12.62 -15.61 -13.81
N PRO A 66 12.50 -14.74 -12.79
CA PRO A 66 12.13 -15.18 -11.44
C PRO A 66 10.64 -15.57 -11.30
N TRP A 67 9.81 -15.27 -12.31
CA TRP A 67 8.37 -15.50 -12.29
C TRP A 67 7.95 -16.79 -13.02
N GLY A 68 8.87 -17.42 -13.76
CA GLY A 68 8.68 -18.71 -14.42
C GLY A 68 8.06 -18.60 -15.82
N GLU A 69 7.69 -19.74 -16.39
CA GLU A 69 7.29 -19.90 -17.80
C GLU A 69 6.05 -19.06 -18.21
N GLY A 70 5.24 -18.61 -17.25
CA GLY A 70 4.10 -17.73 -17.52
C GLY A 70 4.50 -16.29 -17.88
N ALA A 71 5.73 -15.88 -17.58
CA ALA A 71 6.27 -14.57 -17.94
C ALA A 71 7.03 -14.68 -19.28
N THR A 72 6.32 -14.44 -20.37
CA THR A 72 6.77 -14.74 -21.75
C THR A 72 7.23 -13.53 -22.56
N THR A 73 7.21 -12.34 -21.97
CA THR A 73 7.68 -11.10 -22.60
C THR A 73 9.21 -11.03 -22.64
N LEU A 74 9.76 -10.20 -23.55
CA LEU A 74 11.19 -10.23 -23.90
C LEU A 74 12.13 -9.82 -22.75
N GLU A 75 11.67 -9.02 -21.80
CA GLU A 75 12.46 -8.59 -20.65
C GLU A 75 12.91 -9.77 -19.76
N TRP A 76 12.17 -10.87 -19.75
CA TRP A 76 12.47 -12.07 -18.96
C TRP A 76 13.46 -13.02 -19.64
N GLN A 77 13.92 -12.70 -20.86
CA GLN A 77 14.97 -13.44 -21.56
C GLN A 77 16.38 -12.90 -21.23
N LEU A 78 16.46 -11.76 -20.54
CA LEU A 78 17.70 -11.10 -20.13
C LEU A 78 18.07 -11.42 -18.67
N PRO A 79 19.35 -11.31 -18.28
CA PRO A 79 19.73 -11.43 -16.87
C PRO A 79 19.15 -10.28 -16.02
N SER A 80 19.17 -10.46 -14.70
CA SER A 80 18.76 -9.44 -13.72
C SER A 80 19.97 -9.00 -12.89
N PRO A 81 20.51 -7.78 -13.07
CA PRO A 81 20.04 -6.72 -13.96
C PRO A 81 20.40 -6.97 -15.44
N PRO A 82 19.67 -6.34 -16.40
CA PRO A 82 20.00 -6.41 -17.81
C PRO A 82 21.39 -5.85 -18.13
N PRO A 83 22.04 -6.33 -19.21
CA PRO A 83 23.27 -5.74 -19.71
C PRO A 83 23.03 -4.30 -20.19
N PHE A 84 24.12 -3.54 -20.32
CA PHE A 84 24.06 -2.15 -20.78
C PHE A 84 23.65 -2.01 -22.27
N HIS A 85 23.89 -3.06 -23.07
CA HIS A 85 23.55 -3.14 -24.50
C HIS A 85 22.73 -4.39 -24.78
#